data_AF-A0A1Q8WH15-F1
#
_entry.id   AF-A0A1Q8WH15-F1
#
_cell.length_a   1.000
_cell.length_b   1.000
_cell.length_c   1.000
_cell.angle_alpha   90.00
_cell.angle_beta   90.00
_cell.angle_gamma   90.00
#
_symmetry.space_group_name_H-M   'P 1'
#
loop_
_entity.id
_entity.type
_entity.pdbx_description
1 polymer ?
#
loop_
_entity_poly.entity_id
_entity_poly.type
_entity_poly.pdbx_seq_one_letter_code
_entity_poly.pdbx_strand_id
1 'polypeptide(L)'
;MRRAGQPRHQGRADRRGGTSRTGAKRAGECDGLTGLPEAIEATWPQATVQTCVVHLIRAATRFVSYSDRKAVAAALRPIYQAPSEEAAWEALETFEASELGQRYPAAVRTFTDSWERFAGLMLLPAGTVDAPHRRLEPRKRQNRRP
;
A
#
# COMPACT_ATOMS: atom_id res chain seq x y z
N MET A 1 39.18 -25.38 55.54
CA MET A 1 37.92 -25.81 54.92
C MET A 1 36.98 -24.60 54.80
N ARG A 2 36.85 -23.99 53.60
CA ARG A 2 35.88 -22.91 53.32
C ARG A 2 35.09 -23.29 52.05
N ARG A 3 33.78 -23.06 52.10
CA ARG A 3 32.74 -23.57 51.20
C ARG A 3 32.78 -22.94 49.79
N ALA A 4 32.27 -23.72 48.85
CA ALA A 4 32.12 -23.46 47.42
C ALA A 4 31.07 -22.39 47.07
N GLY A 5 31.30 -21.74 45.91
CA GLY A 5 30.26 -21.47 44.90
C GLY A 5 29.43 -20.19 45.05
N GLN A 6 29.88 -19.09 44.42
CA GLN A 6 28.99 -18.04 43.93
C GLN A 6 28.85 -18.19 42.40
N PRO A 7 27.63 -18.31 41.84
CA PRO A 7 27.45 -18.25 40.40
C PRO A 7 27.50 -16.80 39.93
N ARG A 8 28.29 -16.57 38.88
CA ARG A 8 28.39 -15.29 38.17
C ARG A 8 27.06 -15.01 37.46
N HIS A 9 26.48 -13.84 37.72
CA HIS A 9 25.34 -13.31 36.95
C HIS A 9 25.76 -13.13 35.48
N GLN A 10 25.37 -14.08 34.65
CA GLN A 10 25.60 -14.08 33.21
C GLN A 10 24.38 -13.49 32.50
N GLY A 11 24.61 -12.47 31.67
CA GLY A 11 23.81 -12.17 30.48
C GLY A 11 22.50 -11.40 30.68
N ARG A 12 22.59 -10.06 30.80
CA ARG A 12 21.51 -9.17 30.36
C ARG A 12 21.47 -9.26 28.83
N ALA A 13 20.62 -10.16 28.31
CA ALA A 13 20.37 -10.28 26.89
C ALA A 13 19.85 -8.93 26.35
N ASP A 14 20.65 -8.34 25.47
CA ASP A 14 20.36 -7.15 24.70
C ASP A 14 19.14 -7.46 23.79
N ARG A 15 17.99 -6.84 24.05
CA ARG A 15 16.78 -7.01 23.21
C ARG A 15 16.88 -6.15 21.94
N ARG A 16 17.99 -6.25 21.21
CA ARG A 16 18.12 -5.64 19.89
C ARG A 16 17.71 -6.66 18.83
N GLY A 17 16.67 -6.29 18.09
CA GLY A 17 16.42 -6.79 16.73
C GLY A 17 16.04 -8.25 16.62
N GLY A 18 14.78 -8.59 16.94
CA GLY A 18 14.16 -9.77 16.35
C GLY A 18 13.99 -9.54 14.85
N THR A 19 14.93 -10.03 14.04
CA THR A 19 14.74 -10.14 12.60
C THR A 19 13.54 -11.07 12.36
N SER A 20 12.52 -10.56 11.67
CA SER A 20 11.37 -11.35 11.27
C SER A 20 11.85 -12.47 10.37
N ARG A 21 11.67 -13.72 10.81
CA ARG A 21 12.00 -14.96 10.10
C ARG A 21 11.11 -15.25 8.88
N THR A 22 10.29 -14.30 8.45
CA THR A 22 9.52 -14.37 7.22
C THR A 22 9.90 -13.15 6.39
N GLY A 23 10.49 -13.37 5.22
CA GLY A 23 10.77 -12.32 4.23
C GLY A 23 9.50 -11.74 3.59
N ALA A 24 8.42 -11.64 4.35
CA ALA A 24 7.14 -11.13 3.90
C ALA A 24 7.23 -9.61 3.76
N LYS A 25 7.13 -9.12 2.51
CA LYS A 25 7.04 -7.69 2.21
C LYS A 25 5.75 -7.14 2.84
N ARG A 26 5.84 -5.99 3.52
CA ARG A 26 4.65 -5.30 4.04
C ARG A 26 4.11 -4.41 2.93
N ALA A 27 2.87 -4.65 2.49
CA ALA A 27 2.20 -3.75 1.56
C ALA A 27 1.59 -2.58 2.34
N GLY A 28 1.86 -1.35 1.89
CA GLY A 28 1.22 -0.13 2.36
C GLY A 28 0.59 0.59 1.17
N GLU A 29 -0.55 1.24 1.38
CA GLU A 29 -1.27 1.94 0.33
C GLU A 29 -1.34 3.44 0.64
N CYS A 30 -0.92 4.27 -0.31
CA CYS A 30 -0.88 5.71 -0.19
C CYS A 30 -2.02 6.37 -0.96
N ASP A 31 -2.42 7.54 -0.49
CA ASP A 31 -3.48 8.40 -1.01
C ASP A 31 -3.02 9.37 -2.10
N GLY A 32 -1.83 9.14 -2.68
CA GLY A 32 -1.24 10.00 -3.72
C GLY A 32 -0.50 11.22 -3.16
N LEU A 33 -0.20 11.27 -1.86
CA LEU A 33 0.63 12.31 -1.27
C LEU A 33 2.08 12.25 -1.79
N THR A 34 2.54 13.34 -2.39
CA THR A 34 3.92 13.50 -2.85
C THR A 34 4.90 13.34 -1.70
N GLY A 35 5.95 12.53 -1.87
CA GLY A 35 7.00 12.33 -0.88
C GLY A 35 6.69 11.30 0.21
N LEU A 36 5.42 10.90 0.37
CA LEU A 36 5.04 9.88 1.35
C LEU A 36 5.55 8.48 0.97
N PRO A 37 5.41 8.01 -0.30
CA PRO A 37 5.97 6.73 -0.70
C PRO A 37 7.48 6.65 -0.46
N GLU A 38 8.22 7.69 -0.82
CA GLU A 38 9.67 7.76 -0.67
C GLU A 38 10.07 7.73 0.81
N ALA A 39 9.32 8.41 1.68
CA ALA A 39 9.54 8.38 3.12
C ALA A 39 9.26 6.99 3.73
N ILE A 40 8.22 6.29 3.26
CA ILE A 40 7.90 4.94 3.70
C ILE A 40 8.98 3.96 3.26
N GLU A 41 9.40 4.01 2.00
CA GLU A 41 10.44 3.13 1.45
C GLU A 41 11.81 3.38 2.12
N ALA A 42 12.12 4.64 2.46
CA ALA A 42 13.32 4.97 3.23
C ALA A 42 13.29 4.42 4.68
N THR A 43 12.11 4.40 5.30
CA THR A 43 11.94 3.94 6.70
C THR A 43 11.83 2.41 6.78
N TRP A 44 11.16 1.80 5.81
CA TRP A 44 10.93 0.36 5.70
C TRP A 44 11.32 -0.12 4.29
N PRO A 45 12.60 -0.46 4.05
CA PRO A 45 13.10 -0.84 2.72
C PRO A 45 12.47 -2.11 2.12
N GLN A 46 11.77 -2.89 2.94
CA GLN A 46 11.03 -4.08 2.51
C GLN A 46 9.54 -3.81 2.27
N ALA A 47 9.09 -2.57 2.46
CA ALA A 47 7.72 -2.18 2.19
C ALA A 47 7.52 -1.99 0.68
N THR A 48 6.39 -2.46 0.19
CA THR A 48 5.91 -2.13 -1.15
C THR A 48 4.82 -1.08 -0.98
N VAL A 49 5.01 0.11 -1.56
CA VAL A 49 4.02 1.18 -1.52
C VAL A 49 3.19 1.17 -2.79
N GLN A 50 1.87 1.15 -2.64
CA GLN A 50 0.90 1.13 -3.74
C GLN A 50 0.03 2.38 -3.72
N THR A 51 -0.54 2.74 -4.86
CA THR A 51 -1.52 3.83 -4.95
C THR A 51 -2.93 3.27 -4.79
N CYS A 52 -3.68 3.83 -3.83
CA CYS A 52 -5.07 3.42 -3.60
C CYS A 52 -5.95 3.62 -4.80
N VAL A 53 -6.54 2.54 -5.31
CA VAL A 53 -7.52 2.59 -6.40
C VAL A 53 -8.66 3.58 -6.11
N VAL A 54 -9.14 3.65 -4.86
CA VAL A 54 -10.20 4.60 -4.49
C VAL A 54 -9.72 6.05 -4.55
N HIS A 55 -8.48 6.32 -4.12
CA HIS A 55 -7.89 7.67 -4.24
C HIS A 55 -7.56 8.00 -5.70
N LEU A 56 -7.12 7.03 -6.49
CA LEU A 56 -6.84 7.17 -7.91
C LEU A 56 -8.10 7.52 -8.70
N ILE A 57 -9.20 6.80 -8.50
CA ILE A 57 -10.50 7.11 -9.13
C ILE A 57 -11.00 8.49 -8.70
N ARG A 58 -10.85 8.84 -7.41
CA ARG A 58 -11.24 10.17 -6.90
C ARG A 58 -10.41 11.28 -7.54
N ALA A 59 -9.12 11.08 -7.74
CA ALA A 59 -8.24 12.02 -8.44
C ALA A 59 -8.61 12.14 -9.92
N ALA A 60 -8.79 11.01 -10.62
CA ALA A 60 -9.12 10.97 -12.04
C ALA A 60 -10.47 11.63 -12.36
N THR A 61 -11.43 11.55 -11.43
CA THR A 61 -12.77 12.14 -11.59
C THR A 61 -12.92 13.54 -11.00
N ARG A 62 -11.87 14.11 -10.40
CA ARG A 62 -11.92 15.41 -9.69
C ARG A 62 -12.45 16.55 -10.54
N PHE A 63 -12.07 16.59 -11.82
CA PHE A 63 -12.42 17.66 -12.76
C PHE A 63 -13.51 17.25 -13.77
N VAL A 64 -14.13 16.09 -13.56
CA VAL A 64 -15.24 15.61 -14.41
C VAL A 64 -16.53 16.35 -14.03
N SER A 65 -17.24 16.84 -15.06
CA SER A 65 -18.52 17.51 -14.89
C SER A 65 -19.55 16.59 -14.22
N TYR A 66 -20.48 17.15 -13.46
CA TYR A 66 -21.44 16.35 -12.69
C TYR A 66 -22.28 15.40 -13.57
N SER A 67 -22.67 15.84 -14.77
CA SER A 67 -23.44 15.03 -15.73
C SER A 67 -22.67 13.79 -16.18
N ASP A 68 -21.35 13.90 -16.32
CA ASP A 68 -20.53 12.85 -16.94
C ASP A 68 -19.90 11.92 -15.90
N ARG A 69 -19.91 12.27 -14.60
CA ARG A 69 -19.28 11.49 -13.52
C ARG A 69 -19.70 10.02 -13.52
N LYS A 70 -21.00 9.74 -13.72
CA LYS A 70 -21.51 8.36 -13.74
C LYS A 70 -20.95 7.58 -14.94
N ALA A 71 -20.89 8.22 -16.12
CA ALA A 71 -20.39 7.60 -17.34
C ALA A 71 -18.88 7.37 -17.25
N VAL A 72 -18.11 8.36 -16.79
CA VAL A 72 -16.66 8.23 -16.58
C VAL A 72 -16.36 7.15 -15.54
N ALA A 73 -17.06 7.11 -14.40
CA ALA A 73 -16.84 6.07 -13.39
C ALA A 73 -17.13 4.65 -13.93
N ALA A 74 -18.12 4.50 -14.80
CA ALA A 74 -18.39 3.23 -15.47
C ALA A 74 -17.28 2.87 -16.46
N ALA A 75 -16.79 3.85 -17.23
CA ALA A 75 -15.72 3.66 -18.22
C ALA A 75 -14.35 3.37 -17.58
N LEU A 76 -14.10 3.85 -16.36
CA LEU A 76 -12.87 3.54 -15.60
C LEU A 76 -12.90 2.16 -14.95
N ARG A 77 -14.08 1.54 -14.80
CA ARG A 77 -14.23 0.23 -14.10
C ARG A 77 -13.39 -0.89 -14.71
N PRO A 78 -13.36 -1.07 -16.05
CA PRO A 78 -12.56 -2.12 -16.67
C PRO A 78 -11.06 -2.01 -16.35
N ILE A 79 -10.54 -0.80 -16.13
CA ILE A 79 -9.12 -0.57 -15.86
C ILE A 79 -8.70 -1.19 -14.52
N TYR A 80 -9.44 -0.93 -13.44
CA TYR A 80 -9.08 -1.39 -12.10
C TYR A 80 -9.67 -2.74 -11.70
N GLN A 81 -10.53 -3.32 -12.54
CA GLN A 81 -11.03 -4.69 -12.38
C GLN A 81 -10.40 -5.68 -13.38
N ALA A 82 -9.41 -5.24 -14.16
CA ALA A 82 -8.76 -6.08 -15.14
C ALA A 82 -8.05 -7.27 -14.48
N PRO A 83 -8.01 -8.44 -15.16
CA PRO A 83 -7.37 -9.64 -14.63
C PRO A 83 -5.84 -9.62 -14.74
N SER A 84 -5.26 -8.70 -15.49
CA SER A 84 -3.81 -8.54 -15.65
C SER A 84 -3.44 -7.08 -15.94
N GLU A 85 -2.15 -6.76 -15.81
CA GLU A 85 -1.62 -5.43 -16.13
C GLU A 85 -1.85 -5.08 -17.61
N GLU A 86 -1.64 -6.03 -18.52
CA GLU A 86 -1.85 -5.85 -19.95
C GLU A 86 -3.31 -5.54 -20.26
N ALA A 87 -4.25 -6.28 -19.65
CA ALA A 87 -5.68 -6.04 -19.82
C ALA A 87 -6.12 -4.69 -19.23
N ALA A 88 -5.49 -4.25 -18.14
CA ALA A 88 -5.73 -2.93 -17.57
C ALA A 88 -5.24 -1.82 -18.50
N TRP A 89 -4.08 -2.01 -19.12
CA TRP A 89 -3.49 -1.04 -20.04
C TRP A 89 -4.34 -0.92 -21.31
N GLU A 90 -4.75 -2.03 -21.89
CA GLU A 90 -5.67 -2.04 -23.04
C GLU A 90 -7.00 -1.33 -22.71
N ALA A 91 -7.53 -1.55 -21.50
CA ALA A 91 -8.73 -0.84 -21.03
C ALA A 91 -8.49 0.68 -20.88
N LEU A 92 -7.30 1.09 -20.43
CA LEU A 92 -6.91 2.50 -20.33
C LEU A 92 -6.79 3.15 -21.72
N GLU A 93 -6.15 2.48 -22.68
CA GLU A 93 -6.06 2.92 -24.07
C GLU A 93 -7.46 3.04 -24.72
N THR A 94 -8.33 2.07 -24.45
CA THR A 94 -9.73 2.11 -24.90
C THR A 94 -10.47 3.31 -24.31
N PHE A 95 -10.28 3.59 -23.02
CA PHE A 95 -10.86 4.77 -22.38
C PHE A 95 -10.30 6.06 -22.99
N GLU A 96 -8.99 6.16 -23.17
CA GLU A 96 -8.30 7.32 -23.77
C GLU A 96 -8.84 7.64 -25.17
N ALA A 97 -9.03 6.62 -26.00
CA ALA A 97 -9.56 6.78 -27.36
C ALA A 97 -11.05 7.17 -27.40
N SER A 98 -11.81 6.94 -26.32
CA SER A 98 -13.24 7.25 -26.25
C SER A 98 -13.52 8.76 -26.21
N GLU A 99 -14.76 9.17 -26.54
CA GLU A 99 -15.19 10.56 -26.40
C GLU A 99 -14.98 11.11 -24.98
N LEU A 100 -15.20 10.26 -23.96
CA LEU A 100 -15.00 10.64 -22.56
C LEU A 100 -13.51 10.81 -22.23
N GLY A 101 -12.63 9.93 -22.73
CA GLY A 101 -11.18 10.05 -22.52
C GLY A 101 -10.61 11.29 -23.20
N GLN A 102 -11.03 11.56 -24.44
CA GLN A 102 -10.65 12.77 -25.17
C GLN A 102 -11.17 14.05 -24.50
N ARG A 103 -12.38 14.01 -23.92
CA ARG A 103 -12.96 15.13 -23.17
C ARG A 103 -12.27 15.34 -21.82
N TYR A 104 -11.81 14.27 -21.17
CA TYR A 104 -11.20 14.29 -19.84
C TYR A 104 -9.78 13.70 -19.84
N PRO A 105 -8.81 14.30 -20.55
CA PRO A 105 -7.45 13.76 -20.65
C PRO A 105 -6.71 13.75 -19.31
N ALA A 106 -7.13 14.58 -18.35
CA ALA A 106 -6.60 14.55 -16.99
C ALA A 106 -6.90 13.24 -16.25
N ALA A 107 -8.01 12.57 -16.58
CA ALA A 107 -8.33 11.26 -16.02
C ALA A 107 -7.34 10.21 -16.53
N VAL A 108 -7.03 10.22 -17.83
CA VAL A 108 -6.00 9.34 -18.44
C VAL A 108 -4.64 9.60 -17.80
N ARG A 109 -4.21 10.87 -17.74
CA ARG A 109 -2.93 11.27 -17.12
C ARG A 109 -2.79 10.79 -15.68
N THR A 110 -3.87 10.85 -14.90
CA THR A 110 -3.86 10.40 -13.51
C THR A 110 -3.49 8.91 -13.40
N PHE A 111 -4.01 8.07 -14.29
CA PHE A 111 -3.68 6.64 -14.33
C PHE A 111 -2.27 6.41 -14.87
N THR A 112 -1.86 7.09 -15.95
CA THR A 112 -0.51 6.91 -16.53
C THR A 112 0.59 7.35 -15.56
N ASP A 113 0.42 8.49 -14.88
CA ASP A 113 1.41 9.02 -13.94
C ASP A 113 1.55 8.12 -12.70
N SER A 114 0.49 7.38 -12.36
CA SER A 114 0.46 6.46 -11.22
C SER A 114 0.73 5.00 -11.60
N TRP A 115 1.01 4.71 -12.89
CA TRP A 115 0.92 3.35 -13.43
C TRP A 115 1.77 2.34 -12.67
N GLU A 116 3.06 2.62 -12.45
CA GLU A 116 3.97 1.70 -11.75
C GLU A 116 3.49 1.33 -10.34
N ARG A 117 2.87 2.29 -9.63
CA ARG A 117 2.36 2.09 -8.27
C ARG A 117 0.92 1.55 -8.23
N PHE A 118 0.21 1.59 -9.36
CA PHE A 118 -1.14 1.05 -9.52
C PHE A 118 -1.12 -0.39 -10.03
N ALA A 119 -0.34 -0.67 -11.08
CA ALA A 119 -0.20 -1.99 -11.68
C ALA A 119 0.35 -3.02 -10.68
N GLY A 120 1.22 -2.59 -9.76
CA GLY A 120 1.73 -3.45 -8.69
C GLY A 120 0.65 -4.10 -7.81
N LEU A 121 -0.58 -3.54 -7.76
CA LEU A 121 -1.73 -4.12 -7.08
C LEU A 121 -2.15 -5.46 -7.71
N MET A 122 -2.03 -5.57 -9.04
CA MET A 122 -2.46 -6.74 -9.80
C MET A 122 -1.46 -7.90 -9.70
N LEU A 123 -0.20 -7.61 -9.37
CA LEU A 123 0.87 -8.59 -9.20
C LEU A 123 0.98 -9.15 -7.77
N LEU A 124 0.16 -8.70 -6.82
CA LEU A 124 0.18 -9.24 -5.46
C LEU A 124 -0.46 -10.64 -5.43
N PRO A 125 0.30 -11.71 -5.11
CA PRO A 125 -0.28 -13.03 -5.02
C PRO A 125 -1.29 -13.08 -3.87
N ALA A 126 -2.44 -13.72 -4.12
CA ALA A 126 -3.45 -14.00 -3.12
C ALA A 126 -2.79 -14.69 -1.90
N GLY A 127 -2.70 -13.98 -0.77
CA GLY A 127 -2.01 -14.45 0.44
C GLY A 127 -0.97 -13.49 1.01
N THR A 128 -0.58 -12.43 0.29
CA THR A 128 0.40 -11.45 0.80
C THR A 128 -0.12 -10.59 1.96
N VAL A 129 -1.46 -10.47 2.10
CA VAL A 129 -2.10 -9.75 3.21
C VAL A 129 -2.11 -10.54 4.52
N ASP A 130 -1.77 -11.84 4.48
CA ASP A 130 -1.87 -12.74 5.64
C ASP A 130 -0.55 -12.86 6.41
N ALA A 131 0.16 -11.73 6.57
CA ALA A 131 1.08 -11.63 7.69
C ALA A 131 0.24 -11.72 8.96
N PRO A 132 0.50 -12.66 9.89
CA PRO A 132 -0.23 -12.70 11.14
C PRO A 132 -0.02 -11.34 11.79
N HIS A 133 -1.08 -10.53 11.81
CA HIS A 133 -1.13 -9.35 12.64
C HIS A 133 -0.87 -9.90 14.03
N ARG A 134 0.35 -9.70 14.55
CA ARG A 134 0.63 -10.02 15.93
C ARG A 134 -0.34 -9.13 16.68
N ARG A 135 -1.45 -9.72 17.15
CA ARG A 135 -2.46 -9.04 17.94
C ARG A 135 -1.67 -8.27 18.99
N LEU A 136 -1.67 -6.95 18.89
CA LEU A 136 -1.02 -6.12 19.87
C LEU A 136 -1.81 -6.40 21.14
N GLU A 137 -1.23 -7.23 22.02
CA GLU A 137 -1.80 -7.47 23.34
C GLU A 137 -2.14 -6.10 23.92
N PRO A 138 -3.38 -5.88 24.37
CA PRO A 138 -3.77 -4.58 24.89
C PRO A 138 -2.78 -4.21 25.97
N ARG A 139 -1.99 -3.16 25.73
CA ARG A 139 -1.07 -2.64 26.75
C ARG A 139 -1.95 -2.32 27.95
N LYS A 140 -1.80 -3.11 29.02
CA LYS A 140 -2.44 -2.81 30.30
C LYS A 140 -2.13 -1.35 30.58
N ARG A 141 -3.18 -0.53 30.64
CA ARG A 141 -3.08 0.90 30.95
C ARG A 141 -2.40 0.97 32.31
N GLN A 142 -1.10 1.25 32.31
CA GLN A 142 -0.39 1.49 33.56
C GLN A 142 -0.98 2.79 34.08
N ASN A 143 -1.91 2.66 35.03
CA ASN A 143 -2.46 3.79 35.76
C ASN A 143 -1.28 4.53 36.39
N ARG A 144 -0.84 5.60 35.74
CA ARG A 144 -0.07 6.65 36.41
C ARG A 144 -1.02 7.20 37.47
N ARG A 145 -0.76 6.83 38.72
CA ARG A 145 -1.36 7.49 39.88
C ARG A 145 -0.88 8.95 39.90
N PRO A 146 -1.71 9.88 40.41
CA PRO A 146 -1.48 11.31 40.34
C PRO A 146 -0.18 11.75 41.01
#